data_AF-A0A3E2GXS2-F1
#
_entry.id   AF-A0A3E2GXS2-F1
#
_cell.length_a   1.000
_cell.length_b   1.000
_cell.length_c   1.000
_cell.angle_alpha   90.00
_cell.angle_beta   90.00
_cell.angle_gamma   90.00
#
_symmetry.space_group_name_H-M   'P 1'
#
loop_
_entity.id
_entity.type
_entity.pdbx_description
1 polymer ?
#
loop_
_entity_poly.entity_id
_entity_poly.type
_entity_poly.pdbx_seq_one_letter_code
_entity_poly.pdbx_strand_id
1 'polypeptide(L)'
;MLEIMYALLFFVGAIVPDTYKWIYYTTGLVALALVLENICLADIKHSTALGGNIRPLYRILGPHIFILWILYPIYWGVSEGGNVIPPDSEQVFYGILDILSKPVFGFLLLLGHTQIDITELDLRLYDRMDKEKAFNEKEQIHGGTVASPEPATNSEAA
;
A
#
# COMPACT_ATOMS: atom_id res chain seq x y z
N MET A 1 -0.75 -7.47 5.03
CA MET A 1 -0.41 -7.98 6.38
C MET A 1 -0.21 -6.83 7.37
N LEU A 2 0.61 -5.82 7.04
CA LEU A 2 0.84 -4.65 7.92
C LEU A 2 -0.44 -3.87 8.25
N GLU A 3 -1.43 -3.85 7.36
CA GLU A 3 -2.71 -3.17 7.60
C GLU A 3 -3.46 -3.73 8.80
N ILE A 4 -3.60 -5.05 8.85
CA ILE A 4 -4.26 -5.74 9.94
C ILE A 4 -3.50 -5.51 11.25
N MET A 5 -2.17 -5.46 11.18
CA MET A 5 -1.32 -5.26 12.35
C MET A 5 -1.51 -3.87 12.96
N TYR A 6 -1.53 -2.79 12.17
CA TYR A 6 -1.74 -1.45 12.73
C TYR A 6 -3.16 -1.32 13.31
N ALA A 7 -4.18 -1.83 12.61
CA ALA A 7 -5.57 -1.77 13.08
C ALA A 7 -5.76 -2.47 14.43
N LEU A 8 -5.15 -3.65 14.59
CA LEU A 8 -5.16 -4.39 15.85
C LEU A 8 -4.41 -3.64 16.96
N LEU A 9 -3.28 -3.00 16.66
CA LEU A 9 -2.51 -2.23 17.64
C LEU A 9 -3.28 -0.99 18.15
N PHE A 10 -3.98 -0.26 17.26
CA PHE A 10 -4.86 0.84 17.68
C PHE A 10 -6.05 0.35 18.51
N PHE A 11 -6.66 -0.78 18.11
CA PHE A 11 -7.75 -1.38 18.86
C PHE A 11 -7.33 -1.81 20.26
N VAL A 12 -6.20 -2.51 20.39
CA VAL A 12 -5.64 -2.91 21.68
C VAL A 12 -5.28 -1.67 22.50
N GLY A 13 -4.70 -0.64 21.87
CA GLY A 13 -4.41 0.64 22.51
C GLY A 13 -5.64 1.32 23.11
N ALA A 14 -6.83 1.14 22.53
CA ALA A 14 -8.06 1.76 23.01
C ALA A 14 -8.64 1.06 24.24
N ILE A 15 -8.36 -0.25 24.40
CA ILE A 15 -8.86 -1.06 25.52
C ILE A 15 -7.92 -0.99 26.73
N VAL A 16 -6.63 -0.68 26.51
CA VAL A 16 -5.60 -0.71 27.55
C VAL A 16 -5.66 0.55 28.44
N PRO A 17 -5.62 0.40 29.78
CA PRO A 17 -5.63 1.52 30.72
C PRO A 17 -4.39 2.43 30.64
N ASP A 18 -4.55 3.67 31.11
CA ASP A 18 -3.84 4.87 30.63
C ASP A 18 -2.32 4.82 30.53
N THR A 19 -1.63 4.11 31.41
CA THR A 19 -0.17 4.17 31.47
C THR A 19 0.52 3.39 30.34
N TYR A 20 -0.10 2.32 29.82
CA TYR A 20 0.50 1.46 28.80
C TYR A 20 -0.04 1.69 27.39
N LYS A 21 -1.09 2.51 27.21
CA LYS A 21 -1.71 2.72 25.88
C LYS A 21 -0.75 3.31 24.84
N TRP A 22 0.20 4.14 25.28
CA TRP A 22 1.11 4.87 24.40
C TRP A 22 2.09 3.96 23.65
N ILE A 23 2.46 2.80 24.20
CA ILE A 23 3.36 1.87 23.49
C ILE A 23 2.66 1.19 22.32
N TYR A 24 1.37 0.86 22.48
CA TYR A 24 0.55 0.29 21.43
C TYR A 24 0.26 1.34 20.35
N TYR A 25 0.00 2.59 20.78
CA TYR A 25 -0.17 3.72 19.86
C TYR A 25 1.08 4.00 19.02
N THR A 26 2.27 4.14 19.62
CA THR A 26 3.49 4.43 18.87
C THR A 26 3.90 3.27 17.97
N THR A 27 3.74 2.02 18.42
CA THR A 27 3.99 0.84 17.58
C THR A 27 3.00 0.76 16.40
N GLY A 28 1.72 1.08 16.64
CA GLY A 28 0.70 1.19 15.59
C GLY A 28 0.99 2.32 14.60
N LEU A 29 1.50 3.46 15.07
CA LEU A 29 1.90 4.59 14.24
C LEU A 29 3.10 4.25 13.34
N VAL A 30 4.07 3.50 13.86
CA VAL A 30 5.20 2.99 13.05
C VAL A 30 4.70 2.02 11.97
N ALA A 31 3.80 1.09 12.32
CA ALA A 31 3.20 0.18 11.35
C ALA A 31 2.43 0.95 10.26
N LEU A 32 1.68 2.00 10.64
CA LEU A 32 1.00 2.89 9.70
C LEU A 32 2.00 3.63 8.80
N ALA A 33 3.10 4.16 9.35
CA ALA A 33 4.12 4.85 8.57
C ALA A 33 4.75 3.94 7.50
N LEU A 34 5.00 2.66 7.81
CA LEU A 34 5.49 1.68 6.84
C LEU A 34 4.45 1.40 5.74
N VAL A 35 3.17 1.36 6.07
CA VAL A 35 2.11 1.24 5.05
C VAL A 35 2.07 2.47 4.16
N LEU A 36 2.16 3.67 4.74
CA LEU A 36 2.19 4.93 4.00
C LEU A 36 3.44 5.05 3.11
N GLU A 37 4.60 4.57 3.56
CA GLU A 37 5.81 4.49 2.75
C GLU A 37 5.63 3.55 1.55
N ASN A 38 5.03 2.38 1.77
CA ASN A 38 4.71 1.45 0.68
C ASN A 38 3.77 2.10 -0.34
N ILE A 39 2.74 2.80 0.10
CA ILE A 39 1.81 3.52 -0.80
C ILE A 39 2.55 4.64 -1.56
N CYS A 40 3.37 5.44 -0.89
CA CYS A 40 4.08 6.52 -1.55
C CYS A 40 5.17 6.02 -2.53
N LEU A 41 5.92 4.98 -2.20
CA LEU A 41 7.05 4.54 -3.02
C LEU A 41 6.68 3.46 -4.03
N ALA A 42 5.90 2.45 -3.63
CA ALA A 42 5.55 1.34 -4.52
C ALA A 42 4.46 1.76 -5.50
N ASP A 43 3.40 2.44 -5.04
CA ASP A 43 2.26 2.76 -5.89
C ASP A 43 2.52 3.95 -6.82
N ILE A 44 3.41 4.88 -6.47
CA ILE A 44 3.91 5.88 -7.43
C ILE A 44 4.69 5.19 -8.55
N LYS A 45 5.60 4.26 -8.22
CA LYS A 45 6.37 3.51 -9.24
C LYS A 45 5.43 2.67 -10.12
N HIS A 46 4.47 1.98 -9.52
CA HIS A 46 3.50 1.16 -10.25
C HIS A 46 2.61 2.02 -11.16
N SER A 47 2.07 3.13 -10.67
CA SER A 47 1.24 4.04 -11.48
C SER A 47 2.03 4.72 -12.60
N THR A 48 3.32 5.04 -12.39
CA THR A 48 4.18 5.54 -13.48
C THR A 48 4.48 4.47 -14.52
N ALA A 49 4.63 3.22 -14.11
CA ALA A 49 4.84 2.11 -15.03
C ALA A 49 3.56 1.84 -15.86
N LEU A 50 2.37 1.94 -15.24
CA LEU A 50 1.07 1.65 -15.88
C LEU A 50 0.78 2.58 -17.07
N GLY A 51 1.21 3.85 -17.04
CA GLY A 51 1.21 4.78 -18.18
C GLY A 51 -0.18 5.16 -18.74
N GLY A 52 -0.44 6.46 -18.99
CA GLY A 52 -1.69 6.97 -19.60
C GLY A 52 -2.57 7.81 -18.66
N ASN A 53 -3.89 7.83 -18.91
CA ASN A 53 -4.92 8.58 -18.15
C ASN A 53 -5.07 8.15 -16.68
N ILE A 54 -4.37 7.09 -16.26
CA ILE A 54 -4.36 6.59 -14.87
C ILE A 54 -3.51 7.48 -13.95
N ARG A 55 -2.47 8.11 -14.48
CA ARG A 55 -1.55 8.97 -13.72
C ARG A 55 -2.23 10.20 -13.09
N PRO A 56 -3.08 10.99 -13.80
CA PRO A 56 -3.79 12.10 -13.19
C PRO A 56 -4.82 11.62 -12.15
N LEU A 57 -5.48 10.49 -12.39
CA LEU A 57 -6.42 9.89 -11.44
C LEU A 57 -5.72 9.49 -10.14
N TYR A 58 -4.57 8.81 -10.24
CA TYR A 58 -3.75 8.44 -9.09
C TYR A 58 -3.21 9.67 -8.33
N ARG A 59 -2.87 10.75 -9.03
CA ARG A 59 -2.43 12.01 -8.41
C ARG A 59 -3.51 12.69 -7.56
N ILE A 60 -4.79 12.41 -7.82
CA ILE A 60 -5.91 12.96 -7.04
C ILE A 60 -6.25 12.00 -5.88
N LEU A 61 -6.38 10.70 -6.15
CA LEU A 61 -6.79 9.69 -5.16
C LEU A 61 -5.71 9.39 -4.12
N GLY A 62 -4.43 9.37 -4.52
CA GLY A 62 -3.29 9.08 -3.65
C GLY A 62 -3.20 10.04 -2.45
N PRO A 63 -3.07 11.36 -2.66
CA PRO A 63 -3.04 12.30 -1.54
C PRO A 63 -4.35 12.34 -0.75
N HIS A 64 -5.50 12.11 -1.40
CA HIS A 64 -6.80 12.05 -0.71
C HIS A 64 -6.82 10.96 0.37
N ILE A 65 -6.44 9.74 0.02
CA ILE A 65 -6.36 8.63 0.99
C ILE A 65 -5.26 8.85 2.01
N PHE A 66 -4.09 9.33 1.58
CA PHE A 66 -2.97 9.59 2.48
C PHE A 66 -3.32 10.58 3.60
N ILE A 67 -4.00 11.68 3.25
CA ILE A 67 -4.43 12.70 4.22
C ILE A 67 -5.44 12.11 5.21
N LEU A 68 -6.45 11.38 4.71
CA LEU A 68 -7.47 10.77 5.57
C LEU A 68 -6.86 9.74 6.54
N TRP A 69 -5.90 8.95 6.06
CA TRP A 69 -5.24 7.92 6.86
C TRP A 69 -4.34 8.50 7.95
N ILE A 70 -3.74 9.67 7.75
CA ILE A 70 -2.97 10.37 8.79
C ILE A 70 -3.90 11.06 9.80
N LEU A 71 -5.08 11.51 9.37
CA LEU A 71 -6.01 12.19 10.25
C LEU A 71 -6.61 11.25 11.32
N TYR A 72 -6.78 9.97 10.98
CA TYR A 72 -7.24 8.92 11.90
C TYR A 72 -6.39 8.78 13.19
N PRO A 73 -5.07 8.47 13.11
CA PRO A 73 -4.25 8.30 14.30
C PRO A 73 -4.06 9.61 15.07
N ILE A 74 -4.04 10.77 14.39
CA ILE A 74 -3.96 12.08 15.06
C ILE A 74 -5.17 12.26 15.97
N TYR A 75 -6.37 12.01 15.44
CA TYR A 75 -7.59 12.18 16.19
C TYR A 75 -7.73 11.16 17.31
N TRP A 76 -7.35 9.91 17.05
CA TRP A 76 -7.29 8.86 18.07
C TRP A 76 -6.36 9.24 19.22
N GLY A 77 -5.18 9.81 18.93
CA GLY A 77 -4.23 10.25 19.96
C GLY A 77 -4.78 11.37 20.85
N VAL A 78 -5.66 12.23 20.32
CA VAL A 78 -6.26 13.36 21.07
C VAL A 78 -7.52 12.94 21.83
N SER A 79 -8.33 12.04 21.25
CA SER A 79 -9.56 11.51 21.86
C SER A 79 -9.25 10.41 22.87
N GLU A 80 -8.89 9.21 22.42
CA GLU A 80 -8.63 8.04 23.27
C GLU A 80 -7.30 8.13 24.05
N GLY A 81 -6.27 8.70 23.41
CA GLY A 81 -4.95 8.87 24.02
C GLY A 81 -4.91 9.97 25.09
N GLY A 82 -5.51 11.12 24.77
CA GLY A 82 -5.47 12.34 25.59
C GLY A 82 -6.71 12.63 26.42
N ASN A 83 -7.82 11.92 26.18
CA ASN A 83 -9.12 12.12 26.83
C ASN A 83 -9.60 13.59 26.81
N VAL A 84 -9.28 14.32 25.73
CA VAL A 84 -9.56 15.76 25.61
C VAL A 84 -10.92 16.02 24.97
N ILE A 85 -11.40 15.08 24.13
CA ILE A 85 -12.56 15.25 23.27
C ILE A 85 -13.74 14.44 23.80
N PRO A 86 -14.95 15.02 23.92
CA PRO A 86 -16.12 14.28 24.35
C PRO A 86 -16.57 13.23 23.29
N PRO A 87 -17.15 12.10 23.73
CA PRO A 87 -17.47 10.95 22.87
C PRO A 87 -18.46 11.30 21.74
N ASP A 88 -19.36 12.25 21.97
CA ASP A 88 -20.32 12.70 20.95
C ASP A 88 -19.60 13.35 19.75
N SER A 89 -18.59 14.18 20.03
CA SER A 89 -17.79 14.81 18.97
C SER A 89 -16.81 13.83 18.32
N GLU A 90 -16.37 12.82 19.06
CA GLU A 90 -15.53 11.75 18.53
C GLU A 90 -16.23 10.99 17.39
N GLN A 91 -17.46 10.56 17.65
CA GLN A 91 -18.27 9.82 16.69
C GLN A 91 -18.60 10.65 15.45
N VAL A 92 -18.91 11.94 15.60
CA VAL A 92 -19.20 12.84 14.47
C VAL A 92 -17.96 12.99 13.57
N PHE A 93 -16.77 13.14 14.15
CA PHE A 93 -15.54 13.29 13.38
C PHE A 93 -15.20 12.02 12.59
N TYR A 94 -15.26 10.85 13.24
CA TYR A 94 -15.07 9.58 12.52
C TYR A 94 -16.13 9.34 11.46
N GLY A 95 -17.38 9.76 11.69
CA GLY A 95 -18.44 9.71 10.69
C GLY A 95 -18.12 10.54 9.45
N ILE A 96 -17.60 11.76 9.62
CA ILE A 96 -17.16 12.60 8.50
C ILE A 96 -15.98 11.94 7.77
N LEU A 97 -15.01 11.41 8.51
CA LEU A 97 -13.88 10.68 7.93
C LEU A 97 -14.32 9.46 7.12
N ASP A 98 -15.32 8.72 7.59
CA ASP A 98 -15.86 7.54 6.90
C ASP A 98 -16.60 7.92 5.60
N ILE A 99 -17.32 9.04 5.60
CA ILE A 99 -17.97 9.56 4.39
C ILE A 99 -16.91 10.02 3.37
N LEU A 100 -15.85 10.68 3.83
CA LEU A 100 -14.78 11.12 2.93
C LEU A 100 -13.94 9.95 2.38
N SER A 101 -13.75 8.90 3.18
CA SER A 101 -12.91 7.75 2.82
C SER A 101 -13.62 6.70 1.98
N LYS A 102 -14.94 6.54 2.11
CA LYS A 102 -15.70 5.51 1.40
C LYS A 102 -16.53 6.08 0.23
N PRO A 103 -17.67 6.77 0.46
CA PRO A 103 -18.50 7.22 -0.65
C PRO A 103 -17.83 8.29 -1.50
N VAL A 104 -17.11 9.25 -0.92
CA VAL A 104 -16.42 10.29 -1.71
C VAL A 104 -15.26 9.70 -2.51
N PHE A 105 -14.44 8.86 -1.89
CA PHE A 105 -13.36 8.16 -2.59
C PHE A 105 -13.89 7.26 -3.71
N GLY A 106 -14.93 6.47 -3.44
CA GLY A 106 -15.56 5.59 -4.43
C GLY A 106 -16.17 6.38 -5.59
N PHE A 107 -16.77 7.53 -5.31
CA PHE A 107 -17.30 8.42 -6.34
C PHE A 107 -16.18 9.03 -7.21
N LEU A 108 -15.10 9.51 -6.61
CA LEU A 108 -13.92 10.01 -7.33
C LEU A 108 -13.29 8.92 -8.22
N LEU A 109 -13.24 7.68 -7.71
CA LEU A 109 -12.74 6.54 -8.46
C LEU A 109 -13.65 6.21 -9.65
N LEU A 110 -14.97 6.19 -9.46
CA LEU A 110 -15.95 5.98 -10.53
C LEU A 110 -15.83 7.03 -11.63
N LEU A 111 -15.70 8.31 -11.27
CA LEU A 111 -15.47 9.38 -12.24
C LEU A 111 -14.18 9.15 -13.03
N GLY A 112 -13.11 8.75 -12.35
CA GLY A 112 -11.85 8.38 -12.98
C GLY A 112 -11.97 7.22 -13.96
N HIS A 113 -12.77 6.22 -13.62
CA HIS A 113 -13.00 5.04 -14.45
C HIS A 113 -13.72 5.38 -15.76
N THR A 114 -14.58 6.39 -15.79
CA THR A 114 -15.23 6.83 -17.05
C THR A 114 -14.26 7.41 -18.08
N GLN A 115 -13.04 7.79 -17.65
CA GLN A 115 -12.00 8.38 -18.50
C GLN A 115 -10.94 7.37 -18.95
N ILE A 116 -11.07 6.11 -18.53
CA ILE A 116 -10.10 5.03 -18.79
C ILE A 116 -10.79 4.00 -19.68
N ASP A 117 -10.36 3.91 -20.93
CA ASP A 117 -10.85 2.89 -21.86
C ASP A 117 -10.20 1.55 -21.52
N ILE A 118 -10.99 0.62 -20.99
CA ILE A 118 -10.53 -0.66 -20.42
C ILE A 118 -9.83 -1.50 -21.50
N THR A 119 -10.26 -1.39 -22.75
CA THR A 119 -9.66 -2.08 -23.90
C THR A 119 -8.25 -1.58 -24.20
N GLU A 120 -7.97 -0.28 -24.01
CA GLU A 120 -6.62 0.26 -24.17
C GLU A 120 -5.71 -0.17 -23.01
N LEU A 121 -6.28 -0.29 -21.81
CA LEU A 121 -5.56 -0.74 -20.63
C LEU A 121 -5.17 -2.22 -20.71
N ASP A 122 -6.09 -3.07 -21.20
CA ASP A 122 -5.86 -4.51 -21.40
C ASP A 122 -4.78 -4.75 -22.47
N LEU A 123 -4.83 -4.01 -23.59
CA LEU A 123 -3.82 -4.11 -24.65
C LEU A 123 -2.41 -3.72 -24.17
N ARG A 124 -2.31 -2.71 -23.28
CA ARG A 124 -1.04 -2.27 -22.69
C ARG A 124 -0.49 -3.23 -21.64
N LEU A 125 -1.36 -3.84 -20.84
CA LEU A 125 -0.96 -4.89 -19.89
C LEU A 125 -0.40 -6.09 -20.64
N TYR A 126 -1.03 -6.48 -21.75
CA TYR A 126 -0.58 -7.59 -22.58
C TYR A 126 0.78 -7.31 -23.26
N ASP A 127 0.96 -6.14 -23.91
CA ASP A 127 2.24 -5.74 -24.52
C ASP A 127 3.39 -5.68 -23.49
N ARG A 128 3.08 -5.27 -22.24
CA ARG A 128 4.08 -5.31 -21.16
C ARG A 128 4.44 -6.73 -20.77
N MET A 129 3.46 -7.60 -20.56
CA MET A 129 3.70 -9.00 -20.18
C MET A 129 4.57 -9.72 -21.21
N ASP A 130 4.38 -9.44 -22.50
CA ASP A 130 5.21 -10.01 -23.56
C ASP A 130 6.64 -9.45 -23.55
N LYS A 131 6.82 -8.15 -23.28
CA LYS A 131 8.16 -7.55 -23.11
C LYS A 131 8.91 -8.07 -21.88
N GLU A 132 8.23 -8.26 -20.75
CA GLU A 132 8.83 -8.85 -19.55
C GLU A 132 9.22 -10.31 -19.79
N LYS A 133 8.37 -11.11 -20.45
CA LYS A 133 8.71 -12.49 -20.85
C LYS A 133 9.94 -12.52 -21.76
N ALA A 134 9.98 -11.67 -22.78
CA ALA A 134 11.12 -11.60 -23.70
C ALA A 134 12.42 -11.13 -23.00
N PHE A 135 12.32 -10.22 -22.02
CA PHE A 135 13.46 -9.79 -21.22
C PHE A 135 13.97 -10.92 -20.31
N ASN A 136 13.07 -11.58 -19.58
CA ASN A 136 13.40 -12.71 -18.70
C ASN A 136 13.98 -13.90 -19.48
N GLU A 137 13.47 -14.19 -20.69
CA GLU A 137 14.00 -15.22 -21.58
C GLU A 137 15.43 -14.89 -22.04
N LYS A 138 15.69 -13.63 -22.42
CA LYS A 138 17.04 -13.19 -22.79
C LYS A 138 18.01 -13.21 -21.61
N GLU A 139 17.55 -12.89 -20.40
CA GLU A 139 18.35 -12.97 -19.18
C GLU A 139 18.65 -14.43 -18.80
N GLN A 140 17.71 -15.36 -18.97
CA GLN A 140 17.97 -16.79 -18.77
C GLN A 140 18.95 -17.37 -19.79
N ILE A 141 18.87 -16.95 -21.06
CA ILE A 141 19.83 -17.36 -22.10
C ILE A 141 21.23 -16.81 -21.79
N HIS A 142 21.33 -15.59 -21.26
CA HIS A 142 22.63 -14.99 -20.89
C HIS A 142 23.20 -15.54 -19.57
N GLY A 143 22.35 -15.78 -18.56
CA GLY A 143 22.73 -16.34 -17.26
C GLY A 143 23.04 -17.85 -17.30
N GLY A 144 22.45 -18.58 -18.25
CA GLY A 144 22.74 -20.01 -18.49
C GLY A 144 24.13 -20.29 -19.06
N THR A 145 24.89 -19.26 -19.46
CA THR A 145 26.24 -19.43 -20.02
C THR A 145 27.34 -19.50 -18.95
N VAL A 146 27.05 -19.33 -17.65
CA VAL A 146 28.07 -19.30 -16.57
C VAL A 146 27.93 -20.40 -15.51
N ALA A 147 26.93 -21.28 -15.57
CA ALA A 147 26.76 -22.34 -14.57
C ALA A 147 27.02 -23.75 -15.13
N SER A 148 28.29 -24.15 -15.17
CA SER A 148 28.68 -25.55 -15.07
C SER A 148 29.93 -25.66 -14.18
N PRO A 149 29.79 -25.85 -12.86
CA PRO A 149 30.87 -26.45 -12.09
C PRO A 149 30.89 -27.94 -12.46
N GLU A 150 31.94 -28.31 -13.19
CA GLU A 150 32.29 -29.69 -13.53
C GLU A 150 32.21 -30.58 -12.27
N PRO A 151 31.33 -31.61 -12.25
CA PRO A 151 31.27 -32.52 -11.12
C PRO A 151 32.45 -33.49 -11.19
N ALA A 152 33.28 -33.48 -10.14
CA ALA A 152 34.32 -34.47 -9.93
C ALA A 152 33.76 -35.90 -9.99
N THR A 153 34.25 -36.70 -10.94
CA THR A 153 34.08 -38.16 -10.95
C THR A 153 35.46 -38.83 -10.90
N ASN A 154 35.73 -39.46 -9.77
CA ASN A 154 36.85 -40.37 -9.55
C ASN A 154 36.61 -41.71 -10.27
N SER A 155 37.60 -42.29 -10.96
CA SER A 155 37.83 -43.75 -10.93
C SER A 155 39.15 -44.21 -11.59
N GLU A 156 39.85 -45.08 -10.86
CA GLU A 156 40.61 -46.29 -11.29
C GLU A 156 41.95 -46.23 -12.06
N ALA A 157 43.00 -46.58 -11.31
CA ALA A 157 43.87 -47.76 -11.51
C ALA A 157 44.47 -48.06 -12.89
N ALA A 158 45.79 -47.84 -13.02
CA ALA A 158 46.80 -48.84 -13.42
C ALA A 158 48.22 -48.25 -13.28
#